data_AF-A0A8T4NYA3-F1
#
_entry.id   AF-A0A8T4NYA3-F1
#
_cell.length_a   1.000
_cell.length_b   1.000
_cell.length_c   1.000
_cell.angle_alpha   90.00
_cell.angle_beta   90.00
_cell.angle_gamma   90.00
#
_symmetry.space_group_name_H-M   'P 1'
#
loop_
_entity.id
_entity.type
_entity.pdbx_description
1 polymer ?
#
loop_
_entity_poly.entity_id
_entity_poly.type
_entity_poly.pdbx_seq_one_letter_code
_entity_poly.pdbx_strand_id
1 'polypeptide(L)' 'MITLQFVPYNELSKLTPVGRIKKILDIAKENKIVLVEGRLKPEEEASLIQRTMEEVSKEFKGIELCTIYPESK' A
#
# COMPACT_ATOMS: atom_id res chain seq x y z
N MET A 1 -19.54 0.09 -5.51
CA MET A 1 -19.20 1.52 -5.35
C MET A 1 -17.70 1.62 -5.22
N ILE A 2 -17.03 2.40 -6.08
CA ILE A 2 -15.57 2.56 -6.04
C ILE A 2 -15.26 3.53 -4.90
N THR A 3 -14.38 3.16 -3.98
CA THR A 3 -13.99 3.99 -2.84
C THR A 3 -12.49 4.26 -2.91
N LEU A 4 -12.12 5.53 -2.94
CA LEU A 4 -10.73 5.97 -2.86
C LEU A 4 -10.43 6.42 -1.43
N GLN A 5 -9.42 5.81 -0.81
CA GLN A 5 -8.99 6.14 0.55
C GLN A 5 -7.59 6.76 0.50
N PHE A 6 -7.50 8.02 0.91
CA PHE A 6 -6.23 8.71 1.04
C PHE A 6 -5.61 8.46 2.42
N VAL A 7 -4.31 8.18 2.46
CA VAL A 7 -3.53 7.93 3.68
C VAL A 7 -2.38 8.94 3.73
N PRO A 8 -2.42 9.90 4.66
CA PRO A 8 -1.39 10.94 4.77
C PRO A 8 -0.07 10.39 5.32
N TYR A 9 1.04 11.04 4.96
CA TYR A 9 2.38 10.57 5.31
C TYR A 9 2.60 10.58 6.82
N ASN A 10 2.01 11.53 7.53
CA ASN A 10 2.13 11.67 8.98
C ASN A 10 1.57 10.48 9.78
N GLU A 11 0.62 9.74 9.22
CA GLU A 11 0.07 8.52 9.82
C GLU A 11 1.01 7.35 9.60
N LEU A 12 1.66 7.32 8.45
CA LEU A 12 2.58 6.27 8.04
C LEU A 12 3.96 6.46 8.69
N SER A 13 4.46 7.69 8.82
CA SER A 13 5.78 8.00 9.38
C SER A 13 5.91 7.59 10.85
N LYS A 14 4.79 7.50 11.58
CA LYS A 14 4.73 7.04 12.97
C LYS A 14 4.81 5.52 13.12
N LEU A 15 4.65 4.78 12.02
CA LEU A 15 4.62 3.32 12.01
C LEU A 15 5.98 2.75 11.60
N THR A 16 6.33 1.60 12.18
CA THR A 16 7.44 0.79 11.70
C THR A 16 7.20 0.38 10.24
N PRO A 17 8.25 0.04 9.46
CA PRO A 17 8.09 -0.45 8.09
C PRO A 17 7.04 -1.56 7.96
N VAL A 18 7.10 -2.55 8.84
CA VAL A 18 6.14 -3.65 8.91
C VAL A 18 4.73 -3.15 9.23
N GLY A 19 4.60 -2.21 10.17
CA GLY A 19 3.33 -1.61 10.54
C GLY A 19 2.68 -0.82 9.39
N ARG A 20 3.47 -0.09 8.60
CA ARG A 20 2.98 0.62 7.40
C ARG A 20 2.41 -0.35 6.38
N ILE A 21 3.17 -1.40 6.05
CA ILE A 21 2.76 -2.42 5.08
C ILE A 21 1.46 -3.09 5.52
N LYS A 22 1.37 -3.49 6.80
CA LYS A 22 0.16 -4.10 7.34
C LYS A 22 -1.05 -3.18 7.20
N LYS A 23 -0.93 -1.90 7.59
CA LYS A 23 -2.02 -0.92 7.46
C LYS A 23 -2.49 -0.76 6.02
N ILE A 24 -1.58 -0.69 5.05
CA ILE A 24 -1.92 -0.56 3.63
C ILE A 24 -2.67 -1.81 3.13
N LEU A 25 -2.18 -3.00 3.47
CA LEU A 25 -2.83 -4.27 3.10
C LEU A 25 -4.23 -4.38 3.69
N ASP A 26 -4.40 -4.02 4.97
CA ASP A 26 -5.69 -4.10 5.65
C ASP A 26 -6.74 -3.21 4.96
N ILE A 27 -6.36 -1.98 4.56
CA ILE A 27 -7.27 -1.08 3.82
C ILE A 27 -7.57 -1.62 2.41
N ALA A 28 -6.55 -2.14 1.70
CA ALA A 28 -6.72 -2.65 0.34
C ALA A 28 -7.66 -3.87 0.29
N LYS A 29 -7.63 -4.73 1.32
CA LYS A 29 -8.53 -5.88 1.48
C LYS A 29 -10.01 -5.48 1.59
N GLU A 30 -10.32 -4.23 1.95
CA GLU A 30 -11.69 -3.71 2.01
C GLU A 30 -12.25 -3.28 0.63
N ASN A 31 -11.65 -3.72 -0.48
CA ASN A 31 -12.01 -3.33 -1.86
C ASN A 31 -11.94 -1.81 -2.10
N LYS A 32 -10.88 -1.18 -1.57
CA LYS A 32 -10.63 0.26 -1.69
C LYS A 32 -9.38 0.52 -2.53
N ILE A 33 -9.39 1.63 -3.27
CA ILE A 33 -8.19 2.17 -3.91
C ILE A 33 -7.47 3.01 -2.86
N VAL A 34 -6.25 2.61 -2.48
CA VAL A 34 -5.47 3.30 -1.46
C VAL A 34 -4.48 4.24 -2.11
N LEU A 35 -4.59 5.54 -1.81
CA LEU A 35 -3.63 6.55 -2.24
C LEU A 35 -2.79 6.96 -1.02
N VAL A 36 -1.48 6.79 -1.11
CA VAL A 36 -0.55 7.08 -0.03
C VAL A 36 0.23 8.35 -0.34
N GLU A 37 0.31 9.28 0.62
CA GLU A 37 1.21 10.43 0.55
C GLU A 37 2.64 10.03 0.92
N GLY A 38 3.60 10.44 0.10
CA GLY A 38 5.00 10.04 0.22
C GLY A 38 5.29 8.76 -0.56
N ARG A 39 6.45 8.15 -0.28
CA ARG A 39 6.91 6.93 -0.97
C ARG A 39 7.28 5.85 0.03
N LEU A 40 7.00 4.61 -0.33
CA LEU A 40 7.60 3.46 0.31
C LEU A 40 9.06 3.37 -0.13
N LYS A 41 9.95 2.94 0.77
CA LYS A 41 11.31 2.59 0.36
C LYS A 41 11.27 1.33 -0.51
N PRO A 42 12.25 1.09 -1.40
CA PRO A 42 12.29 -0.10 -2.24
C PRO A 42 12.15 -1.41 -1.45
N GLU A 43 12.74 -1.48 -0.24
CA GLU A 43 12.65 -2.67 0.62
C GLU A 43 11.23 -2.86 1.19
N GLU A 44 10.50 -1.76 1.41
CA GLU A 44 9.13 -1.78 1.89
C GLU A 44 8.15 -2.18 0.77
N GLU A 45 8.38 -1.71 -0.45
CA GLU A 45 7.64 -2.16 -1.63
C GLU A 45 7.83 -3.65 -1.86
N ALA A 46 9.08 -4.14 -1.82
CA ALA A 46 9.38 -5.57 -1.95
C ALA A 46 8.69 -6.40 -0.86
N SER A 47 8.72 -5.94 0.40
CA SER A 47 8.07 -6.63 1.50
C SER A 47 6.54 -6.58 1.40
N LEU A 48 5.96 -5.50 0.87
CA LEU A 48 4.53 -5.39 0.61
C LEU A 48 4.10 -6.38 -0.48
N ILE A 49 4.86 -6.50 -1.58
CA ILE A 49 4.61 -7.48 -2.64
C ILE A 49 4.69 -8.90 -2.07
N GLN A 50 5.74 -9.21 -1.31
CA GLN A 50 5.92 -10.53 -0.70
C GLN A 50 4.74 -10.88 0.22
N ARG A 51 4.38 -10.00 1.16
CA ARG A 51 3.26 -10.23 2.08
C ARG A 51 1.93 -10.34 1.35
N THR A 52 1.75 -9.58 0.28
CA THR A 52 0.58 -9.72 -0.58
C THR A 52 0.49 -11.14 -1.10
N MET A 53 1.58 -11.67 -1.69
CA MET A 53 1.64 -13.03 -2.25
C MET A 53 1.41 -14.12 -1.21
N GLU A 54 1.91 -13.95 0.01
CA GLU A 54 1.66 -14.86 1.14
C GLU A 54 0.18 -14.92 1.54
N GLU A 55 -0.55 -13.83 1.31
CA GLU A 55 -1.96 -13.65 1.68
C GLU A 55 -2.93 -13.87 0.50
N VAL A 56 -2.41 -14.19 -0.70
CA VAL A 56 -3.24 -14.49 -1.88
C VAL A 56 -4.03 -15.76 -1.63
N SER A 57 -5.36 -15.64 -1.66
CA SER A 57 -6.31 -16.74 -1.66
C SER A 57 -7.16 -16.73 -2.95
N LYS A 58 -8.00 -17.75 -3.16
CA LYS A 58 -8.95 -17.77 -4.30
C LYS A 58 -9.93 -16.59 -4.30
N GLU A 59 -10.13 -15.95 -3.15
CA GLU A 59 -11.02 -14.78 -3.00
C GLU A 59 -10.28 -13.45 -3.17
N PHE A 60 -8.94 -13.49 -3.13
CA PHE A 60 -8.12 -12.31 -3.24
C PHE A 60 -8.07 -11.83 -4.69
N LYS A 61 -8.54 -10.61 -4.94
CA LYS A 61 -8.65 -10.04 -6.30
C LYS A 61 -7.35 -9.49 -6.85
N GLY A 62 -6.30 -9.39 -6.04
CA GLY A 62 -5.03 -8.74 -6.40
C GLY A 62 -4.88 -7.37 -5.72
N ILE A 63 -3.64 -6.94 -5.57
CA ILE A 63 -3.27 -5.56 -5.25
C ILE A 63 -2.36 -5.08 -6.38
N GLU A 64 -2.68 -3.92 -6.93
CA GLU A 64 -1.83 -3.22 -7.89
C GLU A 64 -1.13 -2.07 -7.17
N LEU A 65 0.18 -1.95 -7.40
CA LEU A 65 1.02 -0.93 -6.78
C LEU A 65 1.64 -0.06 -7.87
N CYS A 66 1.47 1.24 -7.74
CA CYS A 66 2.06 2.23 -8.62
C CYS A 66 2.66 3.36 -7.78
N THR A 67 3.95 3.62 -7.99
CA THR A 67 4.64 4.75 -7.38
C THR A 67 4.79 5.84 -8.43
N ILE A 68 4.20 7.02 -8.15
CA ILE A 68 4.25 8.18 -9.04
C ILE A 68 5.56 8.94 -8.79
N TYR A 69 6.37 9.08 -9.83
CA TYR A 69 7.55 9.94 -9.79
C TYR A 69 7.16 11.32 -10.34
N PRO A 70 7.43 12.42 -9.63
CA PRO A 70 7.27 13.74 -10.21
C PRO A 70 8.22 13.84 -11.41
N GLU A 71 7.72 14.35 -12.54
CA GLU A 71 8.58 14.68 -13.67
C GLU A 71 9.66 15.65 -13.21
N SER A 72 10.92 15.35 -13.53
CA SER A 72 12.02 16.28 -13.34
C SER A 72 11.72 17.53 -14.14
N LYS A 73 11.32 18.61 -13.46
CA LYS A 73 11.20 19.94 -14.06
C LYS A 73 12.58 20.48 -14.43
#